data_AF-A0A661T5I8-F1
#
_entry.id   AF-A0A661T5I8-F1
#
_cell.length_a   1.000
_cell.length_b   1.000
_cell.length_c   1.000
_cell.angle_alpha   90.00
_cell.angle_beta   90.00
_cell.angle_gamma   90.00
#
_symmetry.space_group_name_H-M   'P 1'
#
loop_
_entity.id
_entity.type
_entity.pdbx_description
1 polymer ?
#
loop_
_entity_poly.entity_id
_entity_poly.type
_entity_poly.pdbx_seq_one_letter_code
_entity_poly.pdbx_strand_id
1 'polypeptide(L)'
;MRLATRQVRGALKQEIEDLRKAAVDLLAQAEVAIDFPEEEADIISREQMAARIKAALTGPARELMAAHARKRIWVDGVHTAIVGRVNAGKSSLLNRLLDEQRAIVTPIPGTTRDLIESTVTIEGVPLRLVDTAGLGRAKDAAELAGVQMTARMLEEADFLLVVVDRSRPLSPDDRDIIRRAREKKALVVLNKLDLPDRMGDGGADAFASLPVAGISALTGEGLTGLRKKIAASLLEGDLDMSTSHAATNLRHRRALEQAAASFMAAGDAALKERPMEIIAFELRRGLDAFV
;
A
#
# COMPACT_ATOMS: atom_id res chain seq x y z
N MET A 1 21.18 5.51 -4.72
CA MET A 1 19.77 5.84 -4.42
C MET A 1 19.42 7.32 -4.61
N ARG A 2 19.86 8.28 -3.78
CA ARG A 2 19.36 9.70 -3.77
C ARG A 2 19.15 10.38 -5.14
N LEU A 3 20.00 10.14 -6.14
CA LEU A 3 19.83 10.66 -7.51
C LEU A 3 18.59 10.09 -8.23
N ALA A 4 18.38 8.77 -8.18
CA ALA A 4 17.20 8.11 -8.75
C ALA A 4 15.91 8.61 -8.08
N THR A 5 15.91 8.80 -6.75
CA THR A 5 14.77 9.37 -6.02
C THR A 5 14.41 10.79 -6.50
N ARG A 6 15.41 11.60 -6.88
CA ARG A 6 15.18 12.93 -7.49
C ARG A 6 14.62 12.82 -8.91
N GLN A 7 15.16 11.94 -9.76
CA GLN A 7 14.63 11.71 -11.11
C GLN A 7 13.19 11.21 -11.10
N VAL A 8 12.84 10.26 -10.23
CA VAL A 8 11.47 9.73 -10.10
C VAL A 8 10.48 10.81 -9.66
N ARG A 9 10.86 11.70 -8.72
CA ARG A 9 10.02 12.84 -8.33
C ARG A 9 9.87 13.88 -9.44
N GLY A 10 10.91 14.10 -10.25
CA GLY A 10 10.86 14.97 -11.43
C GLY A 10 9.91 14.44 -12.50
N ALA A 11 10.03 13.15 -12.85
CA ALA A 11 9.16 12.48 -13.82
C ALA A 11 7.69 12.55 -13.40
N LEU A 12 7.36 12.22 -12.14
CA LEU A 12 5.98 12.28 -11.65
C LEU A 12 5.40 13.71 -11.70
N LYS A 13 6.22 14.75 -11.44
CA LYS A 13 5.74 16.12 -11.60
C LYS A 13 5.37 16.39 -13.07
N GLN A 14 6.25 16.02 -14.01
CA GLN A 14 6.00 16.22 -15.43
C GLN A 14 4.74 15.48 -15.90
N GLU A 15 4.62 14.21 -15.53
CA GLU A 15 3.45 13.35 -15.76
C GLU A 15 2.11 14.02 -15.29
N ILE A 16 2.11 14.76 -14.17
CA ILE A 16 0.93 15.47 -13.64
C ILE A 16 0.70 16.84 -14.34
N GLU A 17 1.76 17.59 -14.65
CA GLU A 17 1.63 18.88 -15.35
C GLU A 17 1.09 18.69 -16.78
N ASP A 18 1.43 17.58 -17.44
CA ASP A 18 0.93 17.26 -18.78
C ASP A 18 -0.54 16.81 -18.77
N LEU A 19 -0.98 16.10 -17.72
CA LEU A 19 -2.41 15.89 -17.43
C LEU A 19 -3.17 17.22 -17.23
N ARG A 20 -2.59 18.15 -16.46
CA ARG A 20 -3.21 19.48 -16.23
C ARG A 20 -3.38 20.26 -17.53
N LYS A 21 -2.39 20.27 -18.43
CA LYS A 21 -2.51 20.93 -19.75
C LYS A 21 -3.66 20.34 -20.56
N ALA A 22 -3.66 19.02 -20.74
CA ALA A 22 -4.70 18.33 -21.51
C ALA A 22 -6.12 18.60 -20.96
N ALA A 23 -6.28 18.72 -19.64
CA ALA A 23 -7.57 19.04 -19.03
C ALA A 23 -7.96 20.51 -19.19
N VAL A 24 -7.00 21.45 -19.18
CA VAL A 24 -7.24 22.86 -19.54
C VAL A 24 -7.64 23.00 -21.01
N ASP A 25 -6.94 22.31 -21.92
CA ASP A 25 -7.22 22.35 -23.35
C ASP A 25 -8.64 21.82 -23.67
N LEU A 26 -9.04 20.71 -23.03
CA LEU A 26 -10.38 20.13 -23.17
C LEU A 26 -11.46 20.96 -22.49
N LEU A 27 -11.16 21.59 -21.34
CA LEU A 27 -12.07 22.53 -20.70
C LEU A 27 -12.32 23.75 -21.59
N ALA A 28 -11.27 24.34 -22.18
CA ALA A 28 -11.41 25.49 -23.08
C ALA A 28 -12.32 25.20 -24.29
N GLN A 29 -12.22 24.00 -24.88
CA GLN A 29 -13.13 23.56 -25.93
C GLN A 29 -14.57 23.38 -25.45
N ALA A 30 -14.76 22.93 -24.20
CA ALA A 30 -16.10 22.80 -23.62
C ALA A 30 -16.74 24.16 -23.29
N GLU A 31 -15.97 25.13 -22.78
CA GLU A 31 -16.45 26.49 -22.51
C GLU A 31 -16.82 27.22 -23.83
N VAL A 32 -16.00 27.09 -24.89
CA VAL A 32 -16.34 27.67 -26.22
C VAL A 32 -17.63 27.07 -26.79
N ALA A 33 -17.89 25.76 -26.61
CA ALA A 33 -19.14 25.14 -27.02
C ALA A 33 -20.37 25.58 -26.18
N ILE A 34 -20.16 26.12 -24.96
CA ILE A 34 -21.22 26.72 -24.12
C ILE A 34 -21.50 28.16 -24.56
N ASP A 35 -20.46 28.94 -24.85
CA ASP A 35 -20.59 30.31 -25.35
C ASP A 35 -21.16 30.39 -26.78
N PHE A 36 -20.86 29.39 -27.62
CA PHE A 36 -21.23 29.33 -29.05
C PHE A 36 -21.94 28.00 -29.42
N PRO A 37 -23.12 27.71 -28.85
CA PRO A 37 -23.82 26.43 -29.07
C PRO A 37 -24.29 26.24 -30.53
N GLU A 38 -24.44 27.33 -31.28
CA GLU A 38 -24.81 27.29 -32.71
C GLU A 38 -23.63 26.86 -33.61
N GLU A 39 -22.40 26.89 -33.10
CA GLU A 39 -21.18 26.38 -33.75
C GLU A 39 -20.73 25.01 -33.18
N GLU A 40 -21.45 24.45 -32.19
CA GLU A 40 -21.04 23.22 -31.46
C GLU A 40 -20.74 22.03 -32.40
N ALA A 41 -21.53 21.89 -33.47
CA ALA A 41 -21.38 20.83 -34.47
C ALA A 41 -20.10 20.92 -35.31
N ASP A 42 -19.56 22.13 -35.50
CA ASP A 42 -18.31 22.36 -36.25
C ASP A 42 -17.07 22.34 -35.34
N ILE A 43 -17.25 22.51 -34.02
CA ILE A 43 -16.17 22.51 -33.02
C ILE A 43 -15.68 21.09 -32.69
N ILE A 44 -16.56 20.23 -32.15
CA ILE A 44 -16.22 18.82 -31.81
C ILE A 44 -17.45 17.95 -31.54
N SER A 45 -17.50 16.72 -32.06
CA SER A 45 -18.59 15.78 -31.73
C SER A 45 -18.49 15.25 -30.29
N ARG A 46 -19.60 14.80 -29.71
CA ARG A 46 -19.62 14.28 -28.33
C ARG A 46 -18.79 13.01 -28.17
N GLU A 47 -18.76 12.15 -29.18
CA GLU A 47 -17.88 10.97 -29.24
C GLU A 47 -16.41 11.36 -29.35
N GLN A 48 -16.08 12.40 -30.14
CA GLN A 48 -14.72 12.91 -30.27
C GLN A 48 -14.24 13.54 -28.94
N MET A 49 -15.09 14.30 -28.26
CA MET A 49 -14.81 14.84 -26.92
C MET A 49 -14.58 13.69 -25.92
N ALA A 50 -15.49 12.70 -25.86
CA ALA A 50 -15.35 11.54 -24.99
C ALA A 50 -14.08 10.71 -25.29
N ALA A 51 -13.75 10.51 -26.56
CA ALA A 51 -12.54 9.81 -26.99
C ALA A 51 -11.26 10.56 -26.57
N ARG A 52 -11.24 11.90 -26.69
CA ARG A 52 -10.11 12.72 -26.26
C ARG A 52 -9.98 12.79 -24.74
N ILE A 53 -11.07 12.91 -23.98
CA ILE A 53 -11.06 12.80 -22.51
C ILE A 53 -10.47 11.44 -22.10
N LYS A 54 -10.94 10.35 -22.72
CA LYS A 54 -10.44 8.99 -22.44
C LYS A 54 -8.95 8.83 -22.76
N ALA A 55 -8.50 9.31 -23.91
CA ALA A 55 -7.12 9.15 -24.39
C ALA A 55 -6.12 10.07 -23.68
N ALA A 56 -6.49 11.31 -23.39
CA ALA A 56 -5.59 12.33 -22.82
C ALA A 56 -5.66 12.41 -21.28
N LEU A 57 -6.79 12.06 -20.67
CA LEU A 57 -7.00 12.19 -19.22
C LEU A 57 -7.20 10.84 -18.52
N THR A 58 -8.27 10.12 -18.83
CA THR A 58 -8.68 8.96 -18.01
C THR A 58 -7.73 7.76 -18.14
N GLY A 59 -7.16 7.54 -19.33
CA GLY A 59 -6.10 6.56 -19.56
C GLY A 59 -4.81 6.92 -18.81
N PRO A 60 -4.16 8.06 -19.11
CA PRO A 60 -2.93 8.48 -18.45
C PRO A 60 -3.04 8.59 -16.93
N ALA A 61 -4.16 9.10 -16.38
CA ALA A 61 -4.36 9.14 -14.93
C ALA A 61 -4.39 7.74 -14.30
N ARG A 62 -5.05 6.77 -14.94
CA ARG A 62 -5.09 5.37 -14.47
C ARG A 62 -3.71 4.70 -14.59
N GLU A 63 -2.98 4.95 -15.67
CA GLU A 63 -1.61 4.46 -15.84
C GLU A 63 -0.68 5.05 -14.77
N LEU A 64 -0.85 6.32 -14.41
CA LEU A 64 -0.09 6.98 -13.36
C LEU A 64 -0.40 6.43 -11.97
N MET A 65 -1.67 6.13 -11.65
CA MET A 65 -2.02 5.43 -10.41
C MET A 65 -1.32 4.05 -10.34
N ALA A 66 -1.48 3.22 -11.38
CA ALA A 66 -0.91 1.87 -11.44
C ALA A 66 0.64 1.86 -11.53
N ALA A 67 1.24 2.91 -12.09
CA ALA A 67 2.69 3.11 -12.08
C ALA A 67 3.16 3.59 -10.71
N HIS A 68 2.46 4.52 -10.07
CA HIS A 68 2.86 5.11 -8.79
C HIS A 68 2.76 4.10 -7.63
N ALA A 69 1.71 3.27 -7.58
CA ALA A 69 1.58 2.20 -6.59
C ALA A 69 2.82 1.26 -6.61
N ARG A 70 3.19 0.79 -7.81
CA ARG A 70 4.40 -0.04 -8.00
C ARG A 70 5.69 0.75 -7.75
N LYS A 71 5.85 1.98 -8.29
CA LYS A 71 7.02 2.86 -8.07
C LYS A 71 7.25 3.12 -6.56
N ARG A 72 6.21 3.27 -5.74
CA ARG A 72 6.33 3.52 -4.28
C ARG A 72 6.93 2.36 -3.51
N ILE A 73 6.63 1.10 -3.85
CA ILE A 73 7.21 -0.09 -3.19
C ILE A 73 8.74 0.04 -3.14
N TRP A 74 9.38 0.34 -4.28
CA TRP A 74 10.84 0.43 -4.42
C TRP A 74 11.48 1.72 -3.87
N VAL A 75 10.67 2.73 -3.49
CA VAL A 75 11.15 4.06 -3.07
C VAL A 75 10.91 4.33 -1.59
N ASP A 76 9.73 4.00 -1.08
CA ASP A 76 9.36 4.19 0.33
C ASP A 76 9.60 2.91 1.15
N GLY A 77 9.39 1.73 0.57
CA GLY A 77 9.34 0.44 1.27
C GLY A 77 8.01 0.19 2.00
N VAL A 78 7.54 -1.06 2.00
CA VAL A 78 6.24 -1.45 2.58
C VAL A 78 6.35 -1.45 4.11
N HIS A 79 5.52 -0.67 4.82
CA HIS A 79 5.50 -0.68 6.29
C HIS A 79 4.92 -2.01 6.79
N THR A 80 5.76 -2.80 7.47
CA THR A 80 5.45 -4.20 7.81
C THR A 80 5.63 -4.46 9.30
N ALA A 81 4.56 -4.90 9.96
CA ALA A 81 4.59 -5.30 11.36
C ALA A 81 4.66 -6.83 11.52
N ILE A 82 5.54 -7.30 12.39
CA ILE A 82 5.57 -8.69 12.84
C ILE A 82 4.75 -8.78 14.14
N VAL A 83 3.55 -9.35 14.04
CA VAL A 83 2.56 -9.45 15.14
C VAL A 83 2.35 -10.90 15.56
N GLY A 84 1.62 -11.13 16.65
CA GLY A 84 1.41 -12.46 17.25
C GLY A 84 1.79 -12.51 18.73
N ARG A 85 1.47 -13.60 19.40
CA ARG A 85 1.58 -13.75 20.86
C ARG A 85 3.03 -13.73 21.39
N VAL A 86 3.19 -13.60 22.70
CA VAL A 86 4.47 -13.77 23.39
C VAL A 86 5.01 -15.19 23.13
N ASN A 87 6.33 -15.30 22.98
CA ASN A 87 7.06 -16.54 22.68
C ASN A 87 6.64 -17.30 21.40
N ALA A 88 5.90 -16.65 20.49
CA ALA A 88 5.62 -17.18 19.15
C ALA A 88 6.85 -17.16 18.21
N GLY A 89 7.94 -16.49 18.60
CA GLY A 89 9.20 -16.42 17.84
C GLY A 89 9.33 -15.23 16.89
N LYS A 90 8.53 -14.17 17.08
CA LYS A 90 8.59 -12.91 16.29
C LYS A 90 10.02 -12.38 16.10
N SER A 91 10.77 -12.22 17.18
CA SER A 91 12.15 -11.71 17.15
C SER A 91 13.13 -12.67 16.49
N SER A 92 12.89 -13.99 16.59
CA SER A 92 13.68 -15.00 15.88
C SER A 92 13.45 -14.91 14.37
N LEU A 93 12.20 -14.70 13.94
CA LEU A 93 11.87 -14.44 12.53
C LEU A 93 12.49 -13.13 12.04
N LEU A 94 12.39 -12.05 12.82
CA LEU A 94 13.00 -10.76 12.50
C LEU A 94 14.51 -10.91 12.25
N ASN A 95 15.24 -11.50 13.20
CA ASN A 95 16.69 -11.69 13.07
C ASN A 95 17.02 -12.55 11.84
N ARG A 96 16.31 -13.68 11.63
CA ARG A 96 16.48 -14.51 10.41
C ARG A 96 16.26 -13.74 9.11
N LEU A 97 15.29 -12.82 9.08
CA LEU A 97 15.06 -11.96 7.92
C LEU A 97 16.16 -10.90 7.75
N LEU A 98 16.75 -10.36 8.82
CA LEU A 98 17.82 -9.36 8.74
C LEU A 98 19.21 -9.97 8.46
N ASP A 99 19.51 -11.15 9.01
CA ASP A 99 20.82 -11.81 8.90
C ASP A 99 21.07 -12.39 7.50
N GLU A 100 20.06 -12.99 6.85
CA GLU A 100 20.18 -13.53 5.49
C GLU A 100 20.16 -12.44 4.39
N GLN A 101 19.87 -11.19 4.75
CA GLN A 101 19.58 -10.09 3.83
C GLN A 101 20.18 -8.78 4.35
N ARG A 102 21.47 -8.55 4.04
CA ARG A 102 22.31 -7.39 4.42
C ARG A 102 21.49 -6.11 4.71
N ALA A 103 21.03 -5.97 5.95
CA ALA A 103 20.11 -4.91 6.33
C ALA A 103 20.81 -3.55 6.31
N ILE A 104 20.32 -2.61 5.51
CA ILE A 104 20.85 -1.24 5.49
C ILE A 104 20.19 -0.46 6.62
N VAL A 105 20.72 -0.66 7.84
CA VAL A 105 20.34 0.09 9.04
C VAL A 105 20.58 1.57 8.77
N THR A 106 19.50 2.33 8.63
CA THR A 106 19.53 3.74 8.24
C THR A 106 19.05 4.57 9.43
N PRO A 107 19.94 5.22 10.20
CA PRO A 107 19.52 6.02 11.34
C PRO A 107 18.73 7.24 10.87
N ILE A 108 17.48 7.36 11.30
CA ILE A 108 16.65 8.56 11.16
C ILE A 108 16.97 9.47 12.37
N PRO A 109 17.60 10.65 12.19
CA PRO A 109 17.94 11.50 13.32
C PRO A 109 16.73 12.32 13.77
N GLY A 110 16.36 12.27 15.06
CA GLY A 110 15.42 13.26 15.62
C GLY A 110 14.69 12.89 16.92
N THR A 111 14.65 11.62 17.32
CA THR A 111 13.79 11.15 18.42
C THR A 111 14.57 10.36 19.49
N THR A 112 13.96 10.17 20.67
CA THR A 112 14.65 9.68 21.89
C THR A 112 13.82 8.69 22.73
N ARG A 113 13.14 7.72 22.09
CA ARG A 113 12.52 6.53 22.74
C ARG A 113 12.21 5.42 21.72
N ASP A 114 13.08 5.26 20.73
CA ASP A 114 12.63 4.96 19.36
C ASP A 114 12.40 3.49 19.03
N LEU A 115 11.41 3.28 18.16
CA LEU A 115 11.22 2.07 17.38
C LEU A 115 12.40 1.92 16.40
N ILE A 116 13.06 0.76 16.39
CA ILE A 116 14.17 0.51 15.46
C ILE A 116 13.58 0.05 14.11
N GLU A 117 13.31 1.00 13.21
CA GLU A 117 12.95 0.67 11.83
C GLU A 117 14.12 -0.01 11.10
N SER A 118 13.89 -1.23 10.63
CA SER A 118 14.90 -2.06 9.95
C SER A 118 14.43 -2.40 8.54
N THR A 119 15.24 -2.10 7.51
CA THR A 119 14.85 -2.31 6.11
C THR A 119 15.51 -3.57 5.53
N VAL A 120 14.70 -4.44 4.91
CA VAL A 120 15.08 -5.74 4.33
C VAL A 120 14.50 -5.88 2.91
N THR A 121 15.14 -6.63 1.99
CA THR A 121 14.84 -6.60 0.54
C THR A 121 14.40 -7.97 -0.01
N ILE A 122 13.30 -8.51 0.52
CA ILE A 122 12.81 -9.86 0.22
C ILE A 122 12.40 -10.01 -1.25
N GLU A 123 13.08 -10.92 -1.98
CA GLU A 123 12.89 -11.12 -3.44
C GLU A 123 12.92 -9.80 -4.25
N GLY A 124 13.67 -8.80 -3.79
CA GLY A 124 13.74 -7.46 -4.36
C GLY A 124 12.81 -6.43 -3.70
N VAL A 125 11.69 -6.85 -3.12
CA VAL A 125 10.72 -5.96 -2.46
C VAL A 125 11.30 -5.44 -1.13
N PRO A 126 11.49 -4.12 -0.95
CA PRO A 126 11.95 -3.58 0.33
C PRO A 126 10.78 -3.45 1.32
N LEU A 127 10.93 -4.05 2.49
CA LEU A 127 10.02 -3.92 3.63
C LEU A 127 10.71 -3.14 4.75
N ARG A 128 9.97 -2.20 5.35
CA ARG A 128 10.36 -1.57 6.61
C ARG A 128 9.72 -2.38 7.73
N LEU A 129 10.53 -3.20 8.39
CA LEU A 129 10.15 -3.93 9.58
C LEU A 129 10.27 -3.00 10.79
N VAL A 130 9.15 -2.70 11.44
CA VAL A 130 9.17 -1.98 12.73
C VAL A 130 9.46 -2.99 13.82
N ASP A 131 10.58 -2.80 14.53
CA ASP A 131 10.99 -3.72 15.58
C ASP A 131 10.15 -3.61 16.87
N THR A 132 9.90 -4.77 17.49
CA THR A 132 9.31 -4.91 18.84
C THR A 132 10.33 -5.37 19.89
N ALA A 133 11.51 -5.84 19.47
CA ALA A 133 12.51 -6.49 20.32
C ALA A 133 13.44 -5.51 21.07
N GLY A 134 13.60 -4.27 20.59
CA GLY A 134 14.37 -3.22 21.28
C GLY A 134 13.90 -2.94 22.72
N LEU A 135 12.61 -3.18 23.00
CA LEU A 135 12.02 -3.07 24.34
C LEU A 135 12.09 -4.38 25.16
N GLY A 136 12.49 -5.49 24.55
CA GLY A 136 12.58 -6.82 25.18
C GLY A 136 13.65 -6.97 26.28
N ARG A 137 14.40 -5.90 26.60
CA ARG A 137 15.32 -5.84 27.75
C ARG A 137 14.66 -5.36 29.05
N ALA A 138 13.44 -4.82 29.00
CA ALA A 138 12.66 -4.50 30.19
C ALA A 138 11.74 -5.69 30.55
N LYS A 139 12.23 -6.60 31.39
CA LYS A 139 11.35 -7.54 32.11
C LYS A 139 10.41 -6.74 33.04
N ASP A 140 9.30 -7.39 33.40
CA ASP A 140 8.40 -6.99 34.49
C ASP A 140 7.54 -5.71 34.28
N ALA A 141 7.49 -5.16 33.05
CA ALA A 141 6.56 -4.08 32.67
C ALA A 141 5.81 -4.31 31.34
N ALA A 142 5.97 -5.48 30.71
CA ALA A 142 5.74 -5.64 29.27
C ALA A 142 4.29 -5.93 28.81
N GLU A 143 3.40 -6.46 29.66
CA GLU A 143 2.13 -7.03 29.18
C GLU A 143 1.07 -5.98 28.77
N LEU A 144 0.76 -4.99 29.63
CA LEU A 144 -0.18 -3.92 29.27
C LEU A 144 0.32 -3.06 28.09
N ALA A 145 1.62 -2.79 28.04
CA ALA A 145 2.25 -2.10 26.91
C ALA A 145 2.13 -2.93 25.62
N GLY A 146 2.35 -4.25 25.71
CA GLY A 146 2.28 -5.17 24.58
C GLY A 146 0.91 -5.23 23.90
N VAL A 147 -0.19 -5.16 24.65
CA VAL A 147 -1.55 -5.15 24.07
C VAL A 147 -1.81 -3.86 23.30
N GLN A 148 -1.53 -2.69 23.89
CA GLN A 148 -1.72 -1.40 23.20
C GLN A 148 -0.79 -1.25 21.99
N MET A 149 0.45 -1.72 22.10
CA MET A 149 1.42 -1.71 21.00
C MET A 149 1.01 -2.65 19.87
N THR A 150 0.48 -3.85 20.17
CA THR A 150 -0.02 -4.77 19.14
C THR A 150 -1.22 -4.17 18.41
N ALA A 151 -2.11 -3.45 19.10
CA ALA A 151 -3.22 -2.73 18.46
C ALA A 151 -2.69 -1.64 17.50
N ARG A 152 -1.78 -0.77 17.94
CA ARG A 152 -1.17 0.26 17.07
C ARG A 152 -0.45 -0.34 15.87
N MET A 153 0.31 -1.41 16.04
CA MET A 153 1.00 -2.06 14.91
C MET A 153 0.04 -2.73 13.92
N LEU A 154 -1.11 -3.23 14.39
CA LEU A 154 -2.20 -3.68 13.52
C LEU A 154 -2.85 -2.49 12.77
N GLU A 155 -2.97 -1.33 13.40
CA GLU A 155 -3.55 -0.11 12.80
C GLU A 155 -2.61 0.63 11.83
N GLU A 156 -1.31 0.70 12.12
CA GLU A 156 -0.35 1.55 11.40
C GLU A 156 0.37 0.86 10.20
N ALA A 157 0.45 -0.47 10.17
CA ALA A 157 1.18 -1.21 9.13
C ALA A 157 0.41 -1.35 7.81
N ASP A 158 1.12 -1.26 6.67
CA ASP A 158 0.60 -1.57 5.32
C ASP A 158 0.45 -3.10 5.14
N PHE A 159 1.33 -3.89 5.79
CA PHE A 159 1.38 -5.35 5.68
C PHE A 159 1.64 -6.02 7.04
N LEU A 160 1.01 -7.18 7.28
CA LEU A 160 1.11 -7.91 8.55
C LEU A 160 1.71 -9.31 8.39
N LEU A 161 2.75 -9.60 9.16
CA LEU A 161 3.29 -10.95 9.38
C LEU A 161 2.77 -11.49 10.71
N VAL A 162 1.74 -12.33 10.66
CA VAL A 162 1.05 -12.87 11.84
C VAL A 162 1.74 -14.17 12.28
N VAL A 163 2.65 -14.08 13.25
CA VAL A 163 3.44 -15.23 13.72
C VAL A 163 2.65 -16.04 14.75
N VAL A 164 2.35 -17.28 14.39
CA VAL A 164 1.64 -18.26 15.20
C VAL A 164 2.58 -19.42 15.53
N ASP A 165 2.48 -19.94 16.75
CA ASP A 165 3.29 -21.04 17.26
C ASP A 165 2.57 -22.38 17.03
N ARG A 166 3.01 -23.19 16.06
CA ARG A 166 2.29 -24.44 15.71
C ARG A 166 2.38 -25.52 16.78
N SER A 167 3.35 -25.43 17.71
CA SER A 167 3.63 -26.49 18.68
C SER A 167 2.67 -26.47 19.89
N ARG A 168 1.56 -25.74 19.80
CA ARG A 168 0.54 -25.57 20.85
C ARG A 168 -0.83 -25.24 20.24
N PRO A 169 -1.94 -25.46 20.98
CA PRO A 169 -3.26 -25.01 20.55
C PRO A 169 -3.36 -23.48 20.37
N LEU A 170 -4.19 -23.04 19.43
CA LEU A 170 -4.50 -21.63 19.21
C LEU A 170 -5.23 -21.02 20.42
N SER A 171 -4.65 -19.99 21.04
CA SER A 171 -5.31 -19.26 22.13
C SER A 171 -6.38 -18.29 21.60
N PRO A 172 -7.24 -17.74 22.48
CA PRO A 172 -8.13 -16.63 22.12
C PRO A 172 -7.37 -15.42 21.53
N ASP A 173 -6.20 -15.09 22.08
CA ASP A 173 -5.36 -13.98 21.58
C ASP A 173 -4.79 -14.26 20.19
N ASP A 174 -4.33 -15.50 19.92
CA ASP A 174 -3.92 -15.87 18.56
C ASP A 174 -5.09 -15.67 17.58
N ARG A 175 -6.30 -16.11 17.96
CA ARG A 175 -7.52 -15.98 17.16
C ARG A 175 -7.96 -14.52 16.95
N ASP A 176 -7.85 -13.65 17.96
CA ASP A 176 -8.21 -12.22 17.81
C ASP A 176 -7.19 -11.45 16.94
N ILE A 177 -5.89 -11.74 17.06
CA ILE A 177 -4.87 -11.16 16.16
C ILE A 177 -5.12 -11.61 14.71
N ILE A 178 -5.41 -12.90 14.49
CA ILE A 178 -5.77 -13.41 13.14
C ILE A 178 -7.05 -12.73 12.63
N ARG A 179 -8.08 -12.57 13.47
CA ARG A 179 -9.35 -11.92 13.12
C ARG A 179 -9.12 -10.49 12.64
N ARG A 180 -8.42 -9.66 13.42
CA ARG A 180 -8.07 -8.27 13.06
C ARG A 180 -7.21 -8.22 11.79
N ALA A 181 -6.30 -9.17 11.62
CA ALA A 181 -5.45 -9.24 10.43
C ALA A 181 -6.21 -9.53 9.12
N ARG A 182 -7.43 -10.08 9.17
CA ARG A 182 -8.30 -10.26 7.98
C ARG A 182 -8.82 -8.94 7.40
N GLU A 183 -8.81 -7.86 8.19
CA GLU A 183 -9.21 -6.51 7.75
C GLU A 183 -8.07 -5.79 6.99
N LYS A 184 -6.92 -6.46 6.78
CA LYS A 184 -5.71 -5.91 6.14
C LYS A 184 -5.01 -6.92 5.25
N LYS A 185 -4.01 -6.44 4.49
CA LYS A 185 -3.08 -7.28 3.73
C LYS A 185 -2.16 -8.02 4.71
N ALA A 186 -2.38 -9.31 4.90
CA ALA A 186 -1.72 -10.10 5.94
C ALA A 186 -1.27 -11.49 5.45
N LEU A 187 -0.25 -12.05 6.08
CA LEU A 187 0.26 -13.40 5.86
C LEU A 187 0.50 -14.09 7.21
N VAL A 188 -0.02 -15.30 7.35
CA VAL A 188 0.14 -16.11 8.58
C VAL A 188 1.42 -16.94 8.50
N VAL A 189 2.26 -16.79 9.52
CA VAL A 189 3.55 -17.49 9.65
C VAL A 189 3.44 -18.54 10.74
N LEU A 190 3.26 -19.81 10.36
CA LEU A 190 3.25 -20.96 11.26
C LEU A 190 4.69 -21.32 11.63
N ASN A 191 5.17 -20.77 12.74
CA ASN A 191 6.52 -20.97 13.23
C ASN A 191 6.64 -22.27 14.05
N LYS A 192 7.89 -22.73 14.18
CA LYS A 192 8.34 -23.97 14.83
C LYS A 192 7.99 -25.26 14.07
N LEU A 193 8.29 -25.29 12.76
CA LEU A 193 8.26 -26.52 11.95
C LEU A 193 9.06 -27.69 12.56
N ASP A 194 10.13 -27.37 13.29
CA ASP A 194 10.99 -28.30 14.04
C ASP A 194 10.29 -29.02 15.21
N LEU A 195 9.08 -28.60 15.58
CA LEU A 195 8.26 -29.23 16.62
C LEU A 195 6.99 -29.88 16.04
N PRO A 196 6.46 -30.94 16.68
CA PRO A 196 5.18 -31.54 16.30
C PRO A 196 4.05 -30.52 16.32
N ASP A 197 3.15 -30.60 15.33
CA ASP A 197 1.94 -29.78 15.31
C ASP A 197 1.02 -30.14 16.47
N ARG A 198 0.47 -29.12 17.14
CA ARG A 198 -0.51 -29.25 18.22
C ARG A 198 -1.61 -28.20 18.15
N MET A 199 -1.82 -27.59 16.98
CA MET A 199 -2.91 -26.61 16.81
C MET A 199 -4.31 -27.25 16.85
N GLY A 200 -4.41 -28.51 16.42
CA GLY A 200 -5.67 -29.24 16.27
C GLY A 200 -6.46 -28.83 15.03
N ASP A 201 -7.57 -29.52 14.76
CA ASP A 201 -8.34 -29.41 13.52
C ASP A 201 -8.84 -27.98 13.26
N GLY A 202 -9.26 -27.28 14.33
CA GLY A 202 -9.70 -25.88 14.33
C GLY A 202 -8.60 -24.84 14.04
N GLY A 203 -7.48 -25.26 13.47
CA GLY A 203 -6.46 -24.40 12.84
C GLY A 203 -6.79 -24.05 11.39
N ALA A 204 -7.30 -24.97 10.57
CA ALA A 204 -7.56 -24.72 9.15
C ALA A 204 -8.56 -23.56 8.94
N ASP A 205 -9.70 -23.61 9.63
CA ASP A 205 -10.75 -22.58 9.56
C ASP A 205 -10.28 -21.20 10.07
N ALA A 206 -9.31 -21.19 10.99
CA ALA A 206 -8.73 -19.95 11.50
C ALA A 206 -7.96 -19.19 10.40
N PHE A 207 -7.34 -19.90 9.46
CA PHE A 207 -6.48 -19.32 8.42
C PHE A 207 -7.11 -19.27 7.02
N ALA A 208 -8.28 -19.89 6.81
CA ALA A 208 -8.85 -20.15 5.47
C ALA A 208 -8.98 -18.96 4.50
N SER A 209 -8.95 -17.71 4.98
CA SER A 209 -9.03 -16.48 4.17
C SER A 209 -7.69 -15.71 4.07
N LEU A 210 -6.56 -16.29 4.47
CA LEU A 210 -5.25 -15.64 4.50
C LEU A 210 -4.16 -16.55 3.90
N PRO A 211 -3.14 -16.01 3.20
CA PRO A 211 -1.99 -16.79 2.77
C PRO A 211 -1.18 -17.27 3.98
N VAL A 212 -0.84 -18.57 3.99
CA VAL A 212 -0.13 -19.23 5.10
C VAL A 212 1.25 -19.73 4.65
N ALA A 213 2.27 -19.56 5.49
CA ALA A 213 3.61 -20.13 5.31
C ALA A 213 4.10 -20.80 6.60
N GLY A 214 4.59 -22.04 6.50
CA GLY A 214 5.28 -22.71 7.60
C GLY A 214 6.78 -22.39 7.61
N ILE A 215 7.35 -22.14 8.79
CA ILE A 215 8.80 -21.95 8.99
C ILE A 215 9.27 -22.60 10.29
N SER A 216 10.58 -22.80 10.41
CA SER A 216 11.26 -22.76 11.70
C SER A 216 12.21 -21.57 11.71
N ALA A 217 11.92 -20.56 12.55
CA ALA A 217 12.86 -19.48 12.80
C ALA A 217 14.13 -19.97 13.56
N LEU A 218 14.06 -21.13 14.21
CA LEU A 218 15.21 -21.75 14.90
C LEU A 218 16.19 -22.34 13.88
N THR A 219 15.74 -23.17 12.94
CA THR A 219 16.62 -23.85 11.97
C THR A 219 16.84 -23.05 10.68
N GLY A 220 15.90 -22.18 10.29
CA GLY A 220 15.84 -21.54 8.98
C GLY A 220 14.94 -22.27 7.97
N GLU A 221 14.37 -23.43 8.35
CA GLU A 221 13.46 -24.19 7.49
C GLU A 221 12.26 -23.36 7.03
N GLY A 222 11.85 -23.54 5.77
CA GLY A 222 10.69 -22.85 5.18
C GLY A 222 10.93 -21.37 4.83
N LEU A 223 12.02 -20.73 5.28
CA LEU A 223 12.20 -19.28 5.15
C LEU A 223 12.22 -18.79 3.68
N THR A 224 12.79 -19.56 2.75
CA THR A 224 12.74 -19.26 1.30
C THR A 224 11.32 -19.40 0.72
N GLY A 225 10.48 -20.28 1.29
CA GLY A 225 9.06 -20.36 0.95
C GLY A 225 8.26 -19.16 1.48
N LEU A 226 8.57 -18.72 2.71
CA LEU A 226 8.02 -17.49 3.29
C LEU A 226 8.38 -16.27 2.43
N ARG A 227 9.66 -16.10 2.06
CA ARG A 227 10.13 -14.98 1.22
C ARG A 227 9.31 -14.85 -0.08
N LYS A 228 9.16 -15.95 -0.82
CA LYS A 228 8.37 -15.97 -2.06
C LYS A 228 6.89 -15.64 -1.83
N LYS A 229 6.29 -16.12 -0.74
CA LYS A 229 4.89 -15.81 -0.40
C LYS A 229 4.68 -14.35 0.05
N ILE A 230 5.66 -13.74 0.73
CA ILE A 230 5.67 -12.31 1.03
C ILE A 230 5.69 -11.49 -0.27
N ALA A 231 6.62 -11.81 -1.18
CA ALA A 231 6.75 -11.11 -2.45
C ALA A 231 5.49 -11.25 -3.33
N ALA A 232 4.96 -12.47 -3.48
CA ALA A 232 3.71 -12.72 -4.21
C ALA A 232 2.55 -11.91 -3.61
N SER A 233 2.30 -12.03 -2.30
CA SER A 233 1.23 -11.29 -1.60
C SER A 233 1.32 -9.79 -1.87
N LEU A 234 2.53 -9.21 -1.78
CA LEU A 234 2.72 -7.77 -1.97
C LEU A 234 2.56 -7.31 -3.42
N LEU A 235 2.93 -8.14 -4.41
CA LEU A 235 2.89 -7.81 -5.84
C LEU A 235 1.53 -8.14 -6.51
N GLU A 236 0.77 -9.12 -6.02
CA GLU A 236 -0.46 -9.64 -6.65
C GLU A 236 -1.74 -8.82 -6.36
N GLY A 237 -1.61 -7.57 -5.89
CA GLY A 237 -2.78 -6.69 -5.74
C GLY A 237 -2.41 -5.25 -5.38
N ASP A 238 -3.13 -4.29 -5.97
CA ASP A 238 -2.97 -2.86 -5.74
C ASP A 238 -2.93 -2.54 -4.24
N LEU A 239 -1.87 -1.84 -3.81
CA LEU A 239 -1.69 -1.45 -2.43
C LEU A 239 -2.45 -0.15 -2.16
N ASP A 240 -3.52 -0.24 -1.37
CA ASP A 240 -4.18 0.92 -0.79
C ASP A 240 -3.34 1.41 0.40
N MET A 241 -2.85 2.66 0.35
CA MET A 241 -1.71 3.10 1.18
C MET A 241 -2.03 4.30 2.09
N SER A 242 -1.87 4.10 3.40
CA SER A 242 -1.72 5.10 4.48
C SER A 242 -1.30 4.36 5.75
N THR A 243 -0.34 4.78 6.57
CA THR A 243 0.17 6.14 6.88
C THR A 243 1.65 6.29 6.42
N SER A 244 2.63 7.04 6.97
CA SER A 244 2.67 8.15 7.95
C SER A 244 3.40 9.38 7.36
N HIS A 245 4.52 9.19 6.65
CA HIS A 245 4.98 10.12 5.59
C HIS A 245 3.93 10.33 4.47
N ALA A 246 2.80 9.62 4.56
CA ALA A 246 1.65 9.75 3.70
C ALA A 246 1.03 11.16 3.63
N ALA A 247 1.22 12.10 4.57
CA ALA A 247 0.49 13.39 4.49
C ALA A 247 0.60 14.09 3.12
N THR A 248 1.81 14.21 2.56
CA THR A 248 2.04 14.78 1.22
C THR A 248 1.64 13.79 0.11
N ASN A 249 2.02 12.51 0.23
CA ASN A 249 1.79 11.52 -0.82
C ASN A 249 0.31 11.11 -0.95
N LEU A 250 -0.47 11.20 0.13
CA LEU A 250 -1.92 10.96 0.20
C LEU A 250 -2.69 12.18 -0.32
N ARG A 251 -2.19 13.41 -0.13
CA ARG A 251 -2.74 14.58 -0.85
C ARG A 251 -2.58 14.38 -2.36
N HIS A 252 -1.39 14.04 -2.83
CA HIS A 252 -1.16 13.78 -4.27
C HIS A 252 -1.91 12.54 -4.80
N ARG A 253 -2.07 11.48 -3.98
CA ARG A 253 -2.89 10.31 -4.33
C ARG A 253 -4.37 10.68 -4.45
N ARG A 254 -4.96 11.32 -3.43
CA ARG A 254 -6.36 11.76 -3.44
C ARG A 254 -6.63 12.78 -4.55
N ALA A 255 -5.67 13.68 -4.80
CA ALA A 255 -5.71 14.58 -5.96
C ALA A 255 -5.85 13.81 -7.27
N LEU A 256 -4.97 12.83 -7.52
CA LEU A 256 -4.99 12.03 -8.75
C LEU A 256 -6.21 11.11 -8.84
N GLU A 257 -6.66 10.52 -7.73
CA GLU A 257 -7.88 9.69 -7.64
C GLU A 257 -9.15 10.51 -7.91
N GLN A 258 -9.27 11.70 -7.30
CA GLN A 258 -10.39 12.60 -7.48
C GLN A 258 -10.39 13.23 -8.87
N ALA A 259 -9.22 13.57 -9.42
CA ALA A 259 -9.06 13.98 -10.80
C ALA A 259 -9.48 12.86 -11.77
N ALA A 260 -8.97 11.64 -11.59
CA ALA A 260 -9.32 10.50 -12.42
C ALA A 260 -10.82 10.17 -12.38
N ALA A 261 -11.46 10.26 -11.21
CA ALA A 261 -12.90 10.07 -11.04
C ALA A 261 -13.71 11.16 -11.77
N SER A 262 -13.33 12.43 -11.64
CA SER A 262 -13.99 13.54 -12.34
C SER A 262 -13.74 13.50 -13.86
N PHE A 263 -12.53 13.18 -14.33
CA PHE A 263 -12.27 12.97 -15.76
C PHE A 263 -13.01 11.75 -16.33
N MET A 264 -13.29 10.74 -15.51
CA MET A 264 -14.16 9.62 -15.90
C MET A 264 -15.62 10.08 -16.00
N ALA A 265 -16.11 10.85 -15.03
CA ALA A 265 -17.46 11.44 -15.06
C ALA A 265 -17.66 12.39 -16.26
N ALA A 266 -16.66 13.19 -16.62
CA ALA A 266 -16.68 14.04 -17.82
C ALA A 266 -16.76 13.22 -19.12
N GLY A 267 -16.00 12.13 -19.23
CA GLY A 267 -16.07 11.22 -20.38
C GLY A 267 -17.41 10.47 -20.47
N ASP A 268 -17.95 10.05 -19.32
CA ASP A 268 -19.28 9.45 -19.22
C ASP A 268 -20.41 10.43 -19.58
N ALA A 269 -20.28 11.71 -19.19
CA ALA A 269 -21.20 12.78 -19.57
C ALA A 269 -21.15 13.06 -21.10
N ALA A 270 -19.92 13.09 -21.64
CA ALA A 270 -19.51 12.81 -23.02
C ALA A 270 -20.46 11.86 -23.77
N LEU A 271 -20.30 10.58 -23.42
CA LEU A 271 -20.97 9.43 -24.05
C LEU A 271 -22.49 9.35 -23.79
N LYS A 272 -23.02 10.19 -22.89
CA LYS A 272 -24.44 10.21 -22.49
C LYS A 272 -25.13 11.51 -22.92
N GLU A 273 -24.54 12.22 -23.88
CA GLU A 273 -25.06 13.46 -24.50
C GLU A 273 -25.53 14.49 -23.46
N ARG A 274 -24.82 14.60 -22.34
CA ARG A 274 -25.15 15.56 -21.28
C ARG A 274 -24.76 16.98 -21.69
N PRO A 275 -25.48 18.03 -21.23
CA PRO A 275 -25.12 19.42 -21.53
C PRO A 275 -23.63 19.73 -21.29
N MET A 276 -23.04 20.58 -22.12
CA MET A 276 -21.58 20.85 -22.10
C MET A 276 -21.11 21.37 -20.75
N GLU A 277 -21.97 22.09 -20.03
CA GLU A 277 -21.78 22.59 -18.68
C GLU A 277 -21.46 21.48 -17.67
N ILE A 278 -22.03 20.27 -17.84
CA ILE A 278 -21.75 19.11 -16.98
C ILE A 278 -20.34 18.56 -17.27
N ILE A 279 -19.93 18.57 -18.54
CA ILE A 279 -18.61 18.10 -18.97
C ILE A 279 -17.54 19.10 -18.50
N ALA A 280 -17.76 20.40 -18.71
CA ALA A 280 -16.92 21.49 -18.23
C ALA A 280 -16.81 21.48 -16.69
N PHE A 281 -17.92 21.28 -15.97
CA PHE A 281 -17.92 21.17 -14.51
C PHE A 281 -17.04 20.02 -14.00
N GLU A 282 -17.17 18.81 -14.55
CA GLU A 282 -16.34 17.67 -14.14
C GLU A 282 -14.87 17.81 -14.58
N LEU A 283 -14.58 18.41 -15.74
CA LEU A 283 -13.20 18.73 -16.14
C LEU A 283 -12.55 19.75 -15.18
N ARG A 284 -13.27 20.82 -14.82
CA ARG A 284 -12.85 21.85 -13.86
C ARG A 284 -12.62 21.27 -12.47
N ARG A 285 -13.56 20.48 -11.97
CA ARG A 285 -13.45 19.73 -10.70
C ARG A 285 -12.24 18.78 -10.67
N GLY A 286 -11.90 18.18 -11.81
CA GLY A 286 -10.70 17.35 -11.94
C GLY A 286 -9.39 18.16 -11.98
N LEU A 287 -9.40 19.39 -12.51
CA LEU A 287 -8.27 20.32 -12.45
C LEU A 287 -8.03 20.86 -11.04
N ASP A 288 -9.09 21.23 -10.34
CA ASP A 288 -9.06 21.79 -8.98
C ASP A 288 -8.50 20.80 -7.95
N ALA A 289 -8.66 19.49 -8.20
CA ALA A 289 -8.08 18.43 -7.37
C ALA A 289 -6.53 18.48 -7.32
N PHE A 290 -5.86 19.08 -8.29
CA PHE A 290 -4.39 19.19 -8.35
C PHE A 290 -3.80 20.44 -7.65
N VAL A 291 -4.64 21.26 -6.98
CA VAL A 291 -4.25 22.52 -6.31
C VAL A 291 -3.94 22.30 -4.82
#